data_AF-A0A8T5IZC9-F1
#
_entry.id   AF-A0A8T5IZC9-F1
#
_cell.length_a   1.000
_cell.length_b   1.000
_cell.length_c   1.000
_cell.angle_alpha   90.00
_cell.angle_beta   90.00
_cell.angle_gamma   90.00
#
_symmetry.space_group_name_H-M   'P 1'
#
loop_
_entity.id
_entity.type
_entity.pdbx_description
1 polymer ?
#
loop_
_entity_poly.entity_id
_entity_poly.type
_entity_poly.pdbx_seq_one_letter_code
_entity_poly.pdbx_strand_id
1 'polypeptide(L)'
;MYINKNKKGQVTSFLPQLVLVILAFVFIAMVLGRFMTDINDVAAEELCHDSMAMRAASYFQIAGTEISLTPSLCKTIDLKVEGDREEIKKQIADKMARCWWMFNEGRYDDVLDSNELSNIFGWEDYQNKCFICYSAMINEEEIEGGTITKTEMFEYLLNNQYYKVNGTYIDYIQSYGGPGAAMVMGDINPEEAYAITFLSKSTDDNSWAIGDWAAVVAIGVGTAVTVGTIACIILEPCGAIIGTGLLLTGGIAASTATAASIGYLEVHAINEIISQLYSEERAVSMVWVSSLESAQMADCVITDVAGE
;
A
#
# COMPACT_ATOMS: atom_id res chain seq x y z
N MET A 1 -57.25 47.80 32.42
CA MET A 1 -56.69 48.54 31.28
C MET A 1 -55.23 48.14 31.13
N TYR A 2 -54.93 47.17 30.26
CA TYR A 2 -53.58 46.65 30.03
C TYR A 2 -53.05 47.26 28.73
N ILE A 3 -52.05 48.14 28.83
CA ILE A 3 -51.41 48.77 27.67
C ILE A 3 -50.26 47.87 27.22
N ASN A 4 -50.43 47.24 26.06
CA ASN A 4 -49.46 46.33 25.45
C ASN A 4 -48.31 47.15 24.83
N LYS A 5 -47.12 47.14 25.46
CA LYS A 5 -45.92 47.80 24.91
C LYS A 5 -45.36 46.95 23.77
N ASN A 6 -45.48 47.47 22.55
CA ASN A 6 -44.85 46.95 21.34
C ASN A 6 -43.33 46.74 21.54
N LYS A 7 -42.87 45.48 21.50
CA LYS A 7 -41.45 45.12 21.37
C LYS A 7 -41.00 45.35 19.91
N LYS A 8 -40.83 46.61 19.52
CA LYS A 8 -40.18 46.96 18.23
C LYS A 8 -38.81 47.55 18.54
N GLY A 9 -37.74 46.82 18.21
CA GLY A 9 -36.39 47.42 18.16
C GLY A 9 -35.22 46.64 18.75
N GLN A 10 -35.19 45.30 18.70
CA GLN A 10 -33.93 44.55 18.92
C GLN A 10 -33.23 44.11 17.63
N VAL A 11 -33.87 44.26 16.47
CA VAL A 11 -33.36 43.75 15.18
C VAL A 11 -32.21 44.61 14.63
N THR A 12 -32.13 45.89 14.98
CA THR A 12 -31.14 46.82 14.41
C THR A 12 -29.71 46.61 14.92
N SER A 13 -29.51 45.99 16.08
CA SER A 13 -28.15 45.71 16.60
C SER A 13 -27.58 44.37 16.13
N PHE A 14 -28.44 43.44 15.69
CA PHE A 14 -28.00 42.09 15.32
C PHE A 14 -27.48 42.01 13.87
N LEU A 15 -27.98 42.90 13.00
CA LEU A 15 -27.66 42.90 11.57
C LEU A 15 -26.17 43.15 11.25
N PRO A 16 -25.47 44.11 11.88
CA PRO A 16 -24.04 44.32 11.63
C PRO A 16 -23.16 43.15 12.07
N GLN A 17 -23.51 42.49 13.18
CA GLN A 17 -22.77 41.35 13.71
C GLN A 17 -22.88 40.13 12.78
N LEU A 18 -24.06 39.89 12.20
CA LEU A 18 -24.28 38.82 11.24
C LEU A 18 -23.48 39.05 9.95
N VAL A 19 -23.45 40.28 9.43
CA VAL A 19 -22.64 40.62 8.25
C VAL A 19 -21.15 40.40 8.51
N LEU A 20 -20.65 40.75 9.70
CA LEU A 20 -19.25 40.56 10.05
C LEU A 20 -18.85 39.08 10.17
N VAL A 21 -19.72 38.23 10.74
CA VAL A 21 -19.49 36.78 10.81
C VAL A 21 -19.47 36.15 9.42
N ILE A 22 -20.39 36.54 8.54
CA ILE A 22 -20.41 36.06 7.15
C ILE A 22 -19.15 36.49 6.41
N LEU A 23 -18.71 37.75 6.56
CA LEU A 23 -17.48 38.23 5.94
C LEU A 23 -16.23 37.49 6.45
N ALA A 24 -16.16 37.21 7.75
CA ALA A 24 -15.07 36.42 8.33
C ALA A 24 -15.07 34.99 7.77
N PHE A 25 -16.23 34.34 7.68
CA PHE A 25 -16.37 33.01 7.10
C PHE A 25 -15.96 32.98 5.62
N VAL A 26 -16.43 33.94 4.81
CA VAL A 26 -16.06 34.04 3.38
C VAL A 26 -14.56 34.28 3.22
N PHE A 27 -13.95 35.12 4.07
CA PHE A 27 -12.51 35.35 4.03
C PHE A 27 -11.72 34.08 4.35
N ILE A 28 -12.11 33.34 5.40
CA ILE A 28 -11.49 32.06 5.74
C ILE A 28 -11.70 31.05 4.60
N ALA A 29 -12.91 30.93 4.06
CA ALA A 29 -13.21 30.03 2.94
C ALA A 29 -12.43 30.38 1.67
N MET A 30 -12.20 31.67 1.39
CA MET A 30 -11.37 32.11 0.26
C MET A 30 -9.90 31.75 0.46
N VAL A 31 -9.37 31.94 1.67
CA VAL A 31 -7.99 31.56 2.01
C VAL A 31 -7.83 30.04 1.91
N LEU A 32 -8.75 29.27 2.51
CA LEU A 32 -8.76 27.82 2.44
C LEU A 32 -8.95 27.31 1.01
N GLY A 33 -9.86 27.91 0.24
CA GLY A 33 -10.10 27.55 -1.16
C GLY A 33 -8.85 27.73 -2.01
N ARG A 34 -8.04 28.74 -1.74
CA ARG A 34 -6.76 28.94 -2.44
C ARG A 34 -5.70 27.90 -2.07
N PHE A 35 -5.74 27.36 -0.86
CA PHE A 35 -4.88 26.25 -0.44
C PHE A 35 -5.40 24.89 -0.92
N MET A 36 -6.72 24.76 -1.16
CA MET A 36 -7.35 23.52 -1.60
C MET A 36 -7.27 23.27 -3.12
N THR A 37 -7.08 24.30 -3.94
CA THR A 37 -6.95 24.10 -5.40
C THR A 37 -5.58 23.54 -5.81
N ASP A 38 -4.56 23.71 -4.96
CA ASP A 38 -3.23 23.14 -5.11
C ASP A 38 -2.91 22.32 -3.85
N ILE A 39 -3.77 21.35 -3.49
CA ILE A 39 -3.38 20.36 -2.48
C ILE A 39 -2.21 19.60 -3.11
N ASN A 40 -1.01 20.06 -2.82
CA ASN A 40 0.22 19.36 -3.14
C ASN A 40 0.02 17.91 -2.71
N ASP A 41 0.37 16.95 -3.56
CA ASP A 41 0.25 15.52 -3.27
C ASP A 41 0.80 15.18 -1.87
N VAL A 42 1.86 15.89 -1.46
CA VAL A 42 2.46 15.82 -0.13
C VAL A 42 1.45 16.10 1.00
N ALA A 43 0.59 17.12 0.87
CA ALA A 43 -0.41 17.41 1.89
C ALA A 43 -1.51 16.33 1.95
N ALA A 44 -1.87 15.72 0.81
CA ALA A 44 -2.77 14.57 0.81
C ALA A 44 -2.13 13.32 1.42
N GLU A 45 -0.84 13.08 1.13
CA GLU A 45 -0.02 12.02 1.74
C GLU A 45 0.05 12.19 3.28
N GLU A 46 0.36 13.39 3.78
CA GLU A 46 0.43 13.71 5.21
C GLU A 46 -0.94 13.58 5.89
N LEU A 47 -2.02 14.09 5.28
CA LEU A 47 -3.37 13.93 5.83
C LEU A 47 -3.80 12.46 5.91
N CYS A 48 -3.45 11.66 4.89
CA CYS A 48 -3.69 10.23 4.92
C CYS A 48 -2.90 9.58 6.07
N HIS A 49 -1.58 9.81 6.14
CA HIS A 49 -0.71 9.30 7.19
C HIS A 49 -1.22 9.63 8.60
N ASP A 50 -1.55 10.90 8.85
CA ASP A 50 -2.05 11.37 10.13
C ASP A 50 -3.43 10.79 10.45
N SER A 51 -4.30 10.64 9.44
CA SER A 51 -5.59 9.98 9.62
C SER A 51 -5.44 8.50 9.99
N MET A 52 -4.47 7.80 9.40
CA MET A 52 -4.14 6.42 9.75
C MET A 52 -3.58 6.31 11.17
N ALA A 53 -2.69 7.23 11.56
CA ALA A 53 -2.15 7.28 12.91
C ALA A 53 -3.26 7.59 13.95
N MET A 54 -4.17 8.53 13.65
CA MET A 54 -5.32 8.83 14.50
C MET A 54 -6.31 7.67 14.57
N ARG A 55 -6.58 7.00 13.45
CA ARG A 55 -7.43 5.80 13.39
C ARG A 55 -6.89 4.73 14.33
N ALA A 56 -5.60 4.41 14.19
CA ALA A 56 -4.89 3.46 15.05
C ALA A 56 -4.89 3.89 16.54
N ALA A 57 -4.70 5.18 16.83
CA ALA A 57 -4.76 5.70 18.20
C ALA A 57 -6.17 5.73 18.80
N SER A 58 -7.21 5.78 17.95
CA SER A 58 -8.62 5.78 18.36
C SER A 58 -9.20 4.39 18.59
N TYR A 59 -8.39 3.35 18.47
CA TYR A 59 -8.77 1.98 18.74
C TYR A 59 -8.93 1.78 20.26
N PHE A 60 -10.18 1.76 20.72
CA PHE A 60 -10.53 1.46 22.11
C PHE A 60 -11.48 0.27 22.16
N GLN A 61 -11.14 -0.75 22.94
CA GLN A 61 -12.06 -1.85 23.25
C GLN A 61 -13.09 -1.37 24.29
N ILE A 62 -14.33 -1.12 23.85
CA ILE A 62 -15.44 -0.79 24.74
C ILE A 62 -16.41 -1.96 24.70
N ALA A 63 -16.58 -2.64 25.83
CA ALA A 63 -17.50 -3.78 25.97
C ALA A 63 -17.23 -4.98 25.03
N GLY A 64 -15.99 -5.16 24.58
CA GLY A 64 -15.59 -6.28 23.71
C GLY A 64 -15.97 -6.08 22.23
N THR A 65 -16.50 -4.91 21.88
CA THR A 65 -16.56 -4.43 20.50
C THR A 65 -15.43 -3.42 20.32
N GLU A 66 -14.69 -3.55 19.25
CA GLU A 66 -13.78 -2.52 18.82
C GLU A 66 -14.64 -1.42 18.20
N ILE A 67 -14.19 -0.17 18.20
CA ILE A 67 -14.85 0.88 17.43
C ILE A 67 -13.75 1.83 17.00
N SER A 68 -13.48 1.89 15.71
CA SER A 68 -12.64 2.94 15.13
C SER A 68 -13.49 4.17 14.79
N LEU A 69 -13.37 5.24 15.59
CA LEU A 69 -14.19 6.45 15.44
C LEU A 69 -13.68 7.40 14.34
N THR A 70 -12.42 7.25 13.91
CA THR A 70 -11.82 8.18 12.95
C THR A 70 -11.94 7.63 11.53
N PRO A 71 -12.68 8.29 10.62
CA PRO A 71 -12.69 7.91 9.21
C PRO A 71 -11.30 8.11 8.61
N SER A 72 -10.93 7.29 7.63
CA SER A 72 -9.70 7.55 6.89
C SER A 72 -9.90 8.74 5.97
N LEU A 73 -8.94 9.66 5.96
CA LEU A 73 -8.93 10.81 5.06
C LEU A 73 -8.03 10.55 3.85
N CYS A 74 -7.78 9.28 3.57
CA CYS A 74 -6.98 8.85 2.44
C CYS A 74 -7.83 8.90 1.17
N LYS A 75 -7.28 9.57 0.15
CA LYS A 75 -7.82 9.60 -1.22
C LYS A 75 -6.77 9.07 -2.17
N THR A 76 -7.20 8.46 -3.27
CA THR A 76 -6.30 8.08 -4.36
C THR A 76 -5.69 9.35 -4.97
N ILE A 77 -4.37 9.34 -5.18
CA ILE A 77 -3.66 10.48 -5.78
C ILE A 77 -3.29 10.14 -7.22
N ASP A 78 -3.82 10.92 -8.17
CA ASP A 78 -3.46 10.81 -9.58
C ASP A 78 -2.06 11.37 -9.84
N LEU A 79 -1.20 10.55 -10.44
CA LEU A 79 0.17 10.89 -10.77
C LEU A 79 0.38 10.83 -12.27
N LYS A 80 1.11 11.82 -12.80
CA LYS A 80 1.71 11.75 -14.12
C LYS A 80 3.17 11.37 -13.96
N VAL A 81 3.55 10.23 -14.52
CA VAL A 81 4.93 9.75 -14.51
C VAL A 81 5.53 10.05 -15.87
N GLU A 82 6.56 10.88 -15.87
CA GLU A 82 7.28 11.37 -17.05
C GLU A 82 8.79 11.24 -16.83
N GLY A 83 9.56 11.10 -17.90
CA GLY A 83 11.02 11.05 -17.84
C GLY A 83 11.61 9.79 -18.48
N ASP A 84 12.93 9.64 -18.30
CA ASP A 84 13.64 8.48 -18.82
C ASP A 84 13.29 7.19 -18.06
N ARG A 85 13.74 6.06 -18.60
CA ARG A 85 13.48 4.72 -18.03
C ARG A 85 13.86 4.63 -16.55
N GLU A 86 14.97 5.24 -16.13
CA GLU A 86 15.41 5.18 -14.74
C GLU A 86 14.57 6.10 -13.84
N GLU A 87 14.19 7.27 -14.33
CA GLU A 87 13.34 8.21 -13.60
C GLU A 87 11.90 7.69 -13.46
N ILE A 88 11.37 6.95 -14.44
CA ILE A 88 10.09 6.24 -14.33
C ILE A 88 10.15 5.19 -13.21
N LYS A 89 11.17 4.32 -13.23
CA LYS A 89 11.36 3.30 -12.19
C LYS A 89 11.50 3.93 -10.80
N LYS A 90 12.28 5.01 -10.71
CA LYS A 90 12.47 5.76 -9.47
C LYS A 90 11.18 6.36 -8.93
N GLN A 91 10.39 7.02 -9.79
CA GLN A 91 9.13 7.63 -9.39
C GLN A 91 8.14 6.59 -8.87
N ILE A 92 8.01 5.44 -9.56
CA ILE A 92 7.15 4.35 -9.11
C ILE A 92 7.66 3.77 -7.77
N ALA A 93 8.96 3.52 -7.65
CA ALA A 93 9.57 3.00 -6.41
C ALA A 93 9.38 3.96 -5.22
N ASP A 94 9.61 5.26 -5.43
CA ASP A 94 9.35 6.31 -4.43
C ASP A 94 7.89 6.30 -3.99
N LYS A 95 6.95 6.14 -4.92
CA LYS A 95 5.52 6.13 -4.61
C LYS A 95 5.09 4.83 -3.93
N MET A 96 5.69 3.68 -4.24
CA MET A 96 5.52 2.46 -3.45
C MET A 96 5.99 2.66 -1.99
N ALA A 97 7.18 3.24 -1.78
CA ALA A 97 7.67 3.52 -0.43
C ALA A 97 6.81 4.56 0.32
N ARG A 98 6.28 5.57 -0.37
CA ARG A 98 5.35 6.51 0.25
C ARG A 98 4.00 5.88 0.57
N CYS A 99 3.50 4.98 -0.27
CA CYS A 99 2.30 4.20 0.00
C CYS A 99 2.47 3.38 1.29
N TRP A 100 3.60 2.68 1.44
CA TRP A 100 3.95 1.99 2.69
C TRP A 100 3.96 2.94 3.90
N TRP A 101 4.60 4.10 3.74
CA TRP A 101 4.67 5.10 4.79
C TRP A 101 3.29 5.62 5.20
N MET A 102 2.41 5.98 4.25
CA MET A 102 1.05 6.49 4.52
C MET A 102 0.24 5.55 5.43
N PHE A 103 0.45 4.25 5.31
CA PHE A 103 -0.20 3.24 6.16
C PHE A 103 0.61 2.89 7.41
N ASN A 104 1.35 3.87 7.94
CA ASN A 104 2.19 3.73 9.13
C ASN A 104 3.13 2.52 9.06
N GLU A 105 3.68 2.24 7.87
CA GLU A 105 4.64 1.17 7.64
C GLU A 105 4.11 -0.21 8.07
N GLY A 106 2.80 -0.46 7.90
CA GLY A 106 2.15 -1.73 8.24
C GLY A 106 2.21 -2.12 9.72
N ARG A 107 2.44 -1.16 10.63
CA ARG A 107 2.55 -1.41 12.08
C ARG A 107 1.24 -1.85 12.71
N TYR A 108 0.12 -1.44 12.16
CA TYR A 108 -1.20 -1.69 12.71
C TYR A 108 -1.91 -2.76 11.89
N ASP A 109 -2.54 -3.69 12.60
CA ASP A 109 -3.48 -4.66 12.04
C ASP A 109 -4.80 -3.96 11.69
N ASP A 110 -5.52 -4.49 10.70
CA ASP A 110 -6.93 -4.20 10.44
C ASP A 110 -7.28 -2.69 10.27
N VAL A 111 -6.32 -1.87 9.84
CA VAL A 111 -6.52 -0.42 9.62
C VAL A 111 -7.59 -0.16 8.56
N LEU A 112 -7.69 -1.08 7.59
CA LEU A 112 -8.65 -1.04 6.51
C LEU A 112 -9.94 -1.82 6.81
N ASP A 113 -10.05 -2.49 7.95
CA ASP A 113 -11.28 -3.18 8.28
C ASP A 113 -12.38 -2.16 8.63
N SER A 114 -13.50 -2.23 7.91
CA SER A 114 -14.69 -1.41 8.10
C SER A 114 -15.89 -2.21 8.64
N ASN A 115 -15.70 -3.50 8.95
CA ASN A 115 -16.77 -4.45 9.26
C ASN A 115 -17.64 -4.05 10.45
N GLU A 116 -17.17 -3.22 11.37
CA GLU A 116 -17.97 -2.92 12.58
C GLU A 116 -19.16 -2.00 12.30
N LEU A 117 -19.04 -1.09 11.33
CA LEU A 117 -20.17 -0.23 10.96
C LEU A 117 -21.13 -0.94 10.00
N SER A 118 -20.64 -1.75 9.06
CA SER A 118 -21.49 -2.55 8.17
C SER A 118 -22.39 -3.50 8.97
N ASN A 119 -21.83 -4.16 10.00
CA ASN A 119 -22.57 -5.04 10.90
C ASN A 119 -23.67 -4.31 11.70
N ILE A 120 -23.45 -3.04 12.09
CA ILE A 120 -24.47 -2.24 12.78
C ILE A 120 -25.60 -1.81 11.83
N PHE A 121 -25.29 -1.50 10.56
CA PHE A 121 -26.26 -1.00 9.59
C PHE A 121 -26.86 -2.08 8.67
N GLY A 122 -26.43 -3.34 8.80
CA GLY A 122 -26.95 -4.47 8.04
C GLY A 122 -26.59 -4.42 6.54
N TRP A 123 -25.46 -3.79 6.20
CA TRP A 123 -24.93 -3.80 4.84
C TRP A 123 -24.03 -5.03 4.67
N GLU A 124 -24.10 -5.69 3.50
CA GLU A 124 -23.26 -6.86 3.23
C GLU A 124 -21.78 -6.50 3.39
N ASP A 125 -21.03 -7.37 4.08
CA ASP A 125 -19.61 -7.17 4.43
C ASP A 125 -18.74 -7.20 3.17
N TYR A 126 -18.51 -6.02 2.59
CA TYR A 126 -17.43 -5.84 1.62
C TYR A 126 -16.14 -5.54 2.37
N GLN A 127 -15.37 -6.60 2.66
CA GLN A 127 -14.03 -6.48 3.26
C GLN A 127 -13.04 -5.93 2.23
N ASN A 128 -12.99 -4.62 2.07
CA ASN A 128 -11.99 -3.97 1.24
C ASN A 128 -10.65 -3.97 1.97
N LYS A 129 -9.90 -5.06 1.83
CA LYS A 129 -8.59 -5.21 2.49
C LYS A 129 -7.45 -4.44 1.80
N CYS A 130 -7.73 -3.74 0.69
CA CYS A 130 -6.76 -2.92 -0.04
C CYS A 130 -7.24 -1.48 -0.27
N PHE A 131 -6.27 -0.59 -0.44
CA PHE A 131 -6.44 0.82 -0.78
C PHE A 131 -5.49 1.21 -1.91
N ILE A 132 -6.00 1.88 -2.95
CA ILE A 132 -5.16 2.41 -4.03
C ILE A 132 -4.56 3.74 -3.58
N CYS A 133 -3.28 3.73 -3.23
CA CYS A 133 -2.56 4.93 -2.84
C CYS A 133 -2.43 5.92 -4.01
N TYR A 134 -2.07 5.40 -5.19
CA TYR A 134 -1.79 6.20 -6.37
C TYR A 134 -2.32 5.56 -7.64
N SER A 135 -2.83 6.38 -8.55
CA SER A 135 -3.11 6.07 -9.95
C SER A 135 -2.05 6.74 -10.82
N ALA A 136 -1.05 5.99 -11.28
CA ALA A 136 0.06 6.49 -12.05
C ALA A 136 -0.18 6.28 -13.56
N MET A 137 -0.26 7.37 -14.33
CA MET A 137 -0.31 7.33 -15.78
C MET A 137 1.09 7.56 -16.35
N ILE A 138 1.60 6.62 -17.16
CA ILE A 138 2.86 6.79 -17.88
C ILE A 138 2.60 7.70 -19.09
N ASN A 139 2.97 8.97 -18.98
CA ASN A 139 2.69 9.99 -19.99
C ASN A 139 3.83 10.13 -21.00
N GLU A 140 4.28 8.99 -21.54
CA GLU A 140 5.34 8.90 -22.54
C GLU A 140 4.82 8.07 -23.72
N GLU A 141 4.98 8.57 -24.94
CA GLU A 141 4.63 7.82 -26.17
C GLU A 141 5.54 6.59 -26.35
N GLU A 142 6.80 6.70 -25.94
CA GLU A 142 7.79 5.63 -25.99
C GLU A 142 8.75 5.74 -24.79
N ILE A 143 8.90 4.64 -24.05
CA ILE A 143 9.93 4.51 -23.01
C ILE A 143 11.23 4.10 -23.69
N GLU A 144 12.34 4.77 -23.40
CA GLU A 144 13.66 4.37 -23.91
C GLU A 144 13.96 2.90 -23.55
N GLY A 145 14.21 2.07 -24.56
CA GLY A 145 14.42 0.63 -24.39
C GLY A 145 13.15 -0.22 -24.34
N GLY A 146 11.97 0.38 -24.56
CA GLY A 146 10.67 -0.32 -24.61
C GLY A 146 10.05 -0.54 -23.23
N THR A 147 9.15 -1.51 -23.12
CA THR A 147 8.47 -1.90 -21.87
C THR A 147 9.46 -2.16 -20.72
N ILE A 148 9.18 -1.65 -19.52
CA ILE A 148 9.91 -1.99 -18.29
C ILE A 148 9.33 -3.29 -17.76
N THR A 149 10.13 -4.36 -17.78
CA THR A 149 9.65 -5.67 -17.32
C THR A 149 9.44 -5.68 -15.81
N LYS A 150 8.51 -6.50 -15.33
CA LYS A 150 8.27 -6.69 -13.88
C LYS A 150 9.54 -7.06 -13.12
N THR A 151 10.39 -7.90 -13.73
CA THR A 151 11.68 -8.33 -13.16
C THR A 151 12.62 -7.15 -13.03
N GLU A 152 12.72 -6.31 -14.07
CA GLU A 152 13.57 -5.12 -14.04
C GLU A 152 13.11 -4.11 -12.98
N MET A 153 11.80 -3.87 -12.88
CA MET A 153 11.25 -2.99 -11.85
C MET A 153 11.51 -3.55 -10.44
N PHE A 154 11.38 -4.86 -10.25
CA PHE A 154 11.68 -5.51 -8.97
C PHE A 154 13.19 -5.47 -8.64
N GLU A 155 14.06 -5.71 -9.63
CA GLU A 155 15.51 -5.54 -9.50
C GLU A 155 15.88 -4.10 -9.16
N TYR A 156 15.14 -3.11 -9.66
CA TYR A 156 15.33 -1.72 -9.28
C TYR A 156 15.06 -1.50 -7.78
N LEU A 157 13.97 -2.07 -7.26
CA LEU A 157 13.64 -2.01 -5.82
C LEU A 157 14.70 -2.69 -4.94
N LEU A 158 15.28 -3.78 -5.43
CA LEU A 158 16.34 -4.55 -4.75
C LEU A 158 17.68 -3.82 -4.71
N ASN A 159 18.02 -3.06 -5.74
CA ASN A 159 19.39 -2.53 -5.90
C ASN A 159 19.53 -1.03 -5.60
N ASN A 160 18.44 -0.26 -5.60
CA ASN A 160 18.49 1.19 -5.42
C ASN A 160 18.21 1.61 -3.97
N GLN A 161 19.00 2.55 -3.47
CA GLN A 161 18.92 3.07 -2.10
C GLN A 161 17.72 4.00 -1.92
N TYR A 162 16.97 3.82 -0.84
CA TYR A 162 15.89 4.72 -0.46
C TYR A 162 16.38 5.77 0.52
N TYR A 163 16.30 7.05 0.14
CA TYR A 163 16.97 8.15 0.86
C TYR A 163 16.60 8.32 2.35
N LYS A 164 15.44 7.83 2.79
CA LYS A 164 15.00 7.95 4.19
C LYS A 164 15.67 6.93 5.12
N VAL A 165 16.28 5.88 4.57
CA VAL A 165 16.87 4.78 5.33
C VAL A 165 18.24 4.38 4.79
N ASN A 166 19.05 3.73 5.61
CA ASN A 166 20.31 3.15 5.14
C ASN A 166 20.06 1.76 4.55
N GLY A 167 19.37 1.71 3.40
CA GLY A 167 18.92 0.48 2.76
C GLY A 167 18.20 0.74 1.44
N THR A 168 17.83 -0.33 0.77
CA THR A 168 17.14 -0.30 -0.52
C THR A 168 15.64 -0.06 -0.35
N TYR A 169 14.90 0.16 -1.45
CA TYR A 169 13.44 0.27 -1.40
C TYR A 169 12.80 -1.00 -0.82
N ILE A 170 13.31 -2.17 -1.19
CA ILE A 170 12.79 -3.43 -0.64
C ILE A 170 13.13 -3.57 0.84
N ASP A 171 14.34 -3.19 1.28
CA ASP A 171 14.73 -3.23 2.69
C ASP A 171 13.81 -2.34 3.53
N TYR A 172 13.46 -1.16 3.01
CA TYR A 172 12.52 -0.25 3.64
C TYR A 172 11.15 -0.91 3.86
N ILE A 173 10.54 -1.41 2.79
CA ILE A 173 9.18 -1.97 2.86
C ILE A 173 9.14 -3.24 3.73
N GLN A 174 10.16 -4.10 3.67
CA GLN A 174 10.15 -5.38 4.38
C GLN A 174 10.54 -5.27 5.86
N SER A 175 11.40 -4.30 6.22
CA SER A 175 12.03 -4.27 7.55
C SER A 175 11.62 -3.11 8.44
N TYR A 176 11.04 -2.03 7.90
CA TYR A 176 10.67 -0.86 8.70
C TYR A 176 9.19 -0.91 9.09
N GLY A 177 8.94 -0.80 10.40
CA GLY A 177 7.59 -0.76 10.97
C GLY A 177 7.06 -2.14 11.33
N GLY A 178 6.28 -2.73 10.42
CA GLY A 178 5.73 -4.08 10.51
C GLY A 178 6.28 -5.02 9.44
N PRO A 179 5.89 -6.31 9.47
CA PRO A 179 6.26 -7.25 8.42
C PRO A 179 5.59 -6.84 7.10
N GLY A 180 6.41 -6.48 6.12
CA GLY A 180 5.97 -5.96 4.84
C GLY A 180 6.45 -6.80 3.65
N ALA A 181 5.77 -6.67 2.52
CA ALA A 181 6.19 -7.23 1.25
C ALA A 181 5.97 -6.22 0.12
N ALA A 182 6.81 -6.27 -0.91
CA ALA A 182 6.61 -5.49 -2.13
C ALA A 182 6.46 -6.43 -3.34
N MET A 183 5.57 -6.10 -4.27
CA MET A 183 5.35 -6.91 -5.47
C MET A 183 5.16 -6.06 -6.73
N VAL A 184 5.63 -6.56 -7.87
CA VAL A 184 5.38 -5.98 -9.20
C VAL A 184 4.60 -7.02 -10.00
N MET A 185 3.31 -6.77 -10.23
CA MET A 185 2.41 -7.78 -10.81
C MET A 185 2.40 -7.81 -12.34
N GLY A 186 2.84 -6.73 -12.99
CA GLY A 186 2.83 -6.60 -14.44
C GLY A 186 4.02 -5.80 -14.95
N ASP A 187 4.25 -5.91 -16.26
CA ASP A 187 5.20 -5.04 -16.96
C ASP A 187 4.61 -3.62 -17.07
N ILE A 188 5.48 -2.62 -17.20
CA ILE A 188 5.11 -1.20 -17.32
C ILE A 188 5.36 -0.75 -18.77
N ASN A 189 4.27 -0.47 -19.47
CA ASN A 189 4.17 -0.02 -20.85
C ASN A 189 3.94 1.50 -20.92
N PRO A 190 4.37 2.16 -22.01
CA PRO A 190 4.00 3.53 -22.30
C PRO A 190 2.48 3.69 -22.44
N GLU A 191 1.96 4.89 -22.16
CA GLU A 191 0.54 5.27 -22.29
C GLU A 191 -0.47 4.44 -21.47
N GLU A 192 0.00 3.64 -20.51
CA GLU A 192 -0.85 2.84 -19.63
C GLU A 192 -0.97 3.45 -18.23
N ALA A 193 -2.08 3.13 -17.56
CA ALA A 193 -2.35 3.51 -16.19
C ALA A 193 -2.09 2.34 -15.23
N TYR A 194 -1.39 2.63 -14.14
CA TYR A 194 -1.01 1.71 -13.10
C TYR A 194 -1.58 2.14 -11.75
N ALA A 195 -1.84 1.17 -10.89
CA ALA A 195 -2.24 1.38 -9.51
C ALA A 195 -1.11 0.96 -8.59
N ILE A 196 -0.77 1.82 -7.63
CA ILE A 196 0.08 1.47 -6.49
C ILE A 196 -0.85 1.26 -5.31
N THR A 197 -0.93 0.02 -4.85
CA THR A 197 -1.94 -0.41 -3.88
C THR A 197 -1.27 -0.86 -2.59
N PHE A 198 -1.83 -0.44 -1.46
CA PHE A 198 -1.53 -0.99 -0.15
C PHE A 198 -2.57 -2.05 0.20
N LEU A 199 -2.11 -3.15 0.79
CA LEU A 199 -2.93 -4.26 1.25
C LEU A 199 -2.62 -4.49 2.73
N SER A 200 -3.62 -4.36 3.60
CA SER A 200 -3.43 -4.61 5.03
C SER A 200 -3.30 -6.10 5.31
N LYS A 201 -2.45 -6.43 6.29
CA LYS A 201 -2.52 -7.72 6.98
C LYS A 201 -3.91 -7.88 7.61
N SER A 202 -4.39 -9.13 7.65
CA SER A 202 -5.71 -9.52 8.16
C SER A 202 -5.50 -10.57 9.23
N THR A 203 -5.84 -10.24 10.46
CA THR A 203 -5.71 -11.12 11.64
C THR A 203 -7.04 -11.77 11.96
N ASP A 204 -7.59 -12.57 11.04
CA ASP A 204 -8.73 -13.43 11.37
C ASP A 204 -8.21 -14.59 12.26
N ASP A 205 -8.42 -14.43 13.56
CA ASP A 205 -7.77 -15.08 14.72
C ASP A 205 -7.93 -16.63 14.86
N ASN A 206 -8.28 -17.36 13.80
CA ASN A 206 -8.58 -18.79 13.89
C ASN A 206 -7.50 -19.75 13.38
N SER A 207 -6.34 -19.26 12.89
CA SER A 207 -5.33 -20.11 12.25
C SER A 207 -3.95 -19.99 12.90
N TRP A 208 -3.71 -20.88 13.84
CA TRP A 208 -2.43 -21.25 14.45
C TRP A 208 -1.43 -21.89 13.45
N ALA A 209 -1.64 -21.76 12.14
CA ALA A 209 -0.88 -22.42 11.08
C ALA A 209 0.26 -21.58 10.46
N ILE A 210 0.46 -20.34 10.93
CA ILE A 210 1.39 -19.35 10.34
C ILE A 210 2.81 -19.45 10.97
N GLY A 211 3.21 -20.65 11.40
CA GLY A 211 4.49 -20.88 12.06
C GLY A 211 5.73 -21.01 11.15
N ASP A 212 5.60 -21.03 9.81
CA ASP A 212 6.70 -21.54 8.96
C ASP A 212 6.93 -20.84 7.60
N TRP A 213 6.27 -19.71 7.29
CA TRP A 213 6.36 -19.11 5.94
C TRP A 213 7.13 -17.78 5.84
N ALA A 214 7.66 -17.26 6.95
CA ALA A 214 8.61 -16.14 6.94
C ALA A 214 9.92 -16.45 6.14
N ALA A 215 10.07 -17.67 5.63
CA ALA A 215 11.20 -18.12 4.81
C ALA A 215 11.01 -17.96 3.29
N VAL A 216 9.80 -17.66 2.77
CA VAL A 216 9.53 -17.82 1.31
C VAL A 216 9.66 -16.53 0.48
N VAL A 217 9.68 -15.33 1.08
CA VAL A 217 9.60 -14.06 0.31
C VAL A 217 10.97 -13.47 -0.10
N ALA A 218 12.10 -14.12 0.22
CA ALA A 218 13.44 -13.64 -0.18
C ALA A 218 14.01 -14.43 -1.37
N ILE A 219 13.32 -14.47 -2.51
CA ILE A 219 13.90 -14.96 -3.78
C ILE A 219 14.12 -13.76 -4.70
N GLY A 220 15.27 -13.11 -4.51
CA GLY A 220 15.74 -11.97 -5.28
C GLY A 220 17.25 -11.81 -5.17
N VAL A 221 17.98 -12.80 -5.71
CA VAL A 221 19.38 -12.78 -6.16
C VAL A 221 20.43 -12.05 -5.27
N GLY A 222 21.14 -12.84 -4.45
CA GLY A 222 22.60 -12.72 -4.37
C GLY A 222 23.24 -11.92 -3.23
N THR A 223 23.04 -12.29 -1.97
CA THR A 223 24.11 -12.73 -1.02
C THR A 223 23.60 -12.80 0.44
N ALA A 224 23.63 -14.03 0.97
CA ALA A 224 23.69 -14.46 2.36
C ALA A 224 23.23 -13.49 3.48
N VAL A 225 21.94 -13.52 3.80
CA VAL A 225 21.48 -13.50 5.19
C VAL A 225 20.73 -14.80 5.46
N THR A 226 21.31 -15.63 6.31
CA THR A 226 20.72 -16.89 6.78
C THR A 226 19.58 -16.59 7.76
N VAL A 227 18.34 -16.83 7.33
CA VAL A 227 17.27 -17.31 8.21
C VAL A 227 16.82 -18.66 7.65
N GLY A 228 16.71 -19.64 8.56
CA GLY A 228 16.82 -21.07 8.29
C GLY A 228 15.82 -21.65 7.29
N THR A 229 16.39 -22.39 6.33
CA THR A 229 15.85 -23.62 5.73
C THR A 229 14.46 -23.60 5.09
N ILE A 230 14.25 -22.85 4.01
CA ILE A 230 13.54 -23.33 2.80
C ILE A 230 14.15 -22.61 1.58
N ALA A 231 15.34 -23.04 1.14
CA ALA A 231 15.95 -22.58 -0.11
C ALA A 231 16.54 -23.74 -0.91
N CYS A 232 15.89 -24.92 -0.89
CA CYS A 232 16.29 -26.10 -1.67
C CYS A 232 15.08 -26.87 -2.24
N ILE A 233 13.95 -26.21 -2.54
CA ILE A 233 12.77 -26.91 -3.10
C ILE A 233 12.53 -26.63 -4.59
N ILE A 234 13.03 -25.53 -5.17
CA ILE A 234 12.62 -25.14 -6.55
C ILE A 234 13.70 -25.40 -7.63
N LEU A 235 14.88 -25.91 -7.28
CA LEU A 235 15.86 -26.40 -8.26
C LEU A 235 16.32 -27.82 -7.84
N GLU A 236 16.00 -28.84 -8.64
CA GLU A 236 16.25 -30.28 -8.40
C GLU A 236 17.72 -30.64 -8.02
N PRO A 237 17.98 -31.90 -7.59
CA PRO A 237 17.66 -32.51 -6.30
C PRO A 237 18.81 -32.30 -5.30
N CYS A 238 18.50 -31.74 -4.12
CA CYS A 238 19.40 -31.77 -2.97
C CYS A 238 19.39 -33.21 -2.39
N GLY A 239 20.13 -34.11 -3.05
CA GLY A 239 20.36 -35.48 -2.60
C GLY A 239 21.01 -35.49 -1.21
N ALA A 240 20.47 -36.35 -0.35
CA ALA A 240 20.82 -36.52 1.06
C ALA A 240 22.33 -36.42 1.36
N ILE A 241 22.72 -35.43 2.17
CA ILE A 241 23.95 -35.50 2.97
C ILE A 241 23.59 -35.28 4.44
N ILE A 242 23.47 -36.41 5.12
CA ILE A 242 23.55 -36.50 6.57
C ILE A 242 24.99 -36.10 6.97
N GLY A 243 25.10 -35.03 7.76
CA GLY A 243 26.18 -34.73 8.72
C GLY A 243 27.64 -34.91 8.28
N THR A 244 28.35 -33.80 8.09
CA THR A 244 29.65 -33.47 8.72
C THR A 244 30.17 -32.15 8.15
N GLY A 245 30.70 -31.28 9.02
CA GLY A 245 31.22 -29.98 8.60
C GLY A 245 32.48 -30.10 7.74
N LEU A 246 32.59 -29.27 6.70
CA LEU A 246 33.88 -29.00 6.07
C LEU A 246 33.86 -27.71 5.22
N LEU A 247 34.70 -26.77 5.66
CA LEU A 247 35.49 -25.79 4.92
C LEU A 247 35.22 -25.61 3.41
N LEU A 248 34.78 -24.41 3.04
CA LEU A 248 34.87 -23.87 1.68
C LEU A 248 36.29 -23.34 1.42
N THR A 249 37.04 -24.05 0.58
CA THR A 249 38.10 -23.47 -0.24
C THR A 249 37.87 -23.89 -1.70
N GLY A 250 37.50 -22.90 -2.52
CA GLY A 250 37.78 -22.73 -3.97
C GLY A 250 37.62 -23.88 -4.96
N GLY A 251 36.87 -23.64 -6.04
CA GLY A 251 37.04 -24.39 -7.29
C GLY A 251 35.83 -24.38 -8.23
N ILE A 252 35.99 -23.72 -9.38
CA ILE A 252 35.10 -23.67 -10.54
C ILE A 252 35.06 -25.05 -11.24
N ALA A 253 33.88 -25.60 -11.58
CA ALA A 253 33.71 -26.50 -12.74
C ALA A 253 32.22 -26.81 -13.07
N ALA A 254 31.78 -26.31 -14.23
CA ALA A 254 30.90 -26.91 -15.23
C ALA A 254 29.76 -27.89 -14.84
N SER A 255 28.55 -27.54 -15.25
CA SER A 255 27.65 -28.47 -15.95
C SER A 255 26.63 -27.74 -16.84
N THR A 256 26.82 -27.88 -18.14
CA THR A 256 25.80 -27.70 -19.18
C THR A 256 24.88 -28.93 -19.19
N ALA A 257 23.57 -28.75 -19.03
CA ALA A 257 22.47 -29.52 -19.66
C ALA A 257 21.23 -29.57 -18.75
N THR A 258 20.19 -28.79 -19.07
CA THR A 258 18.75 -29.16 -19.05
C THR A 258 17.91 -27.92 -19.39
N ALA A 259 17.57 -27.74 -20.67
CA ALA A 259 16.79 -26.58 -21.16
C ALA A 259 15.41 -26.96 -21.71
N ALA A 260 14.77 -28.05 -21.25
CA ALA A 260 13.57 -28.58 -21.91
C ALA A 260 12.37 -28.93 -21.02
N SER A 261 12.36 -28.61 -19.71
CA SER A 261 11.19 -28.89 -18.84
C SER A 261 10.75 -27.72 -17.94
N ILE A 262 11.35 -26.54 -18.07
CA ILE A 262 11.10 -25.40 -17.16
C ILE A 262 9.74 -24.70 -17.42
N GLY A 263 9.16 -24.86 -18.63
CA GLY A 263 7.98 -24.10 -19.03
C GLY A 263 6.63 -24.48 -18.37
N TYR A 264 6.52 -25.63 -17.70
CA TYR A 264 5.25 -26.08 -17.11
C TYR A 264 5.19 -26.01 -15.57
N LEU A 265 6.33 -25.82 -14.90
CA LEU A 265 6.42 -25.74 -13.44
C LEU A 265 6.35 -24.31 -12.90
N GLU A 266 6.64 -23.30 -13.72
CA GLU A 266 6.59 -21.89 -13.30
C GLU A 266 5.16 -21.37 -13.11
N VAL A 267 4.19 -21.82 -13.92
CA VAL A 267 2.82 -21.27 -13.87
C VAL A 267 2.02 -21.77 -12.66
N HIS A 268 2.28 -23.01 -12.18
CA HIS A 268 1.51 -23.59 -11.08
C HIS A 268 1.94 -23.03 -9.71
N ALA A 269 3.23 -22.76 -9.52
CA ALA A 269 3.75 -22.16 -8.29
C ALA A 269 3.32 -20.69 -8.14
N ILE A 270 3.31 -19.93 -9.25
CA ILE A 270 2.84 -18.54 -9.24
C ILE A 270 1.34 -18.48 -8.90
N ASN A 271 0.52 -19.38 -9.45
CA ASN A 271 -0.91 -19.41 -9.13
C ASN A 271 -1.19 -19.81 -7.67
N GLU A 272 -0.40 -20.70 -7.07
CA GLU A 272 -0.53 -21.00 -5.64
C GLU A 272 -0.13 -19.81 -4.76
N ILE A 273 1.00 -19.16 -5.06
CA ILE A 273 1.45 -17.95 -4.35
C ILE A 273 0.41 -16.84 -4.47
N ILE A 274 -0.13 -16.60 -5.67
CA ILE A 274 -1.19 -15.63 -5.88
C ILE A 274 -2.43 -16.04 -5.09
N SER A 275 -2.88 -17.30 -5.16
CA SER A 275 -4.06 -17.76 -4.40
C SER A 275 -3.90 -17.65 -2.88
N GLN A 276 -2.66 -17.72 -2.36
CA GLN A 276 -2.35 -17.49 -0.94
C GLN A 276 -2.19 -16.00 -0.60
N LEU A 277 -1.71 -15.16 -1.51
CA LEU A 277 -1.77 -13.70 -1.36
C LEU A 277 -3.21 -13.18 -1.36
N TYR A 278 -4.12 -13.92 -2.00
CA TYR A 278 -5.56 -13.67 -1.99
C TYR A 278 -6.31 -14.53 -0.97
N SER A 279 -5.64 -15.35 -0.15
CA SER A 279 -6.32 -16.06 0.92
C SER A 279 -6.66 -15.10 2.07
N GLU A 280 -7.70 -15.43 2.84
CA GLU A 280 -8.19 -14.59 3.94
C GLU A 280 -7.15 -14.35 5.05
N GLU A 281 -6.12 -15.20 5.13
CA GLU A 281 -5.13 -15.22 6.21
C GLU A 281 -3.79 -14.60 5.77
N ARG A 282 -3.65 -13.28 5.91
CA ARG A 282 -2.39 -12.58 5.58
C ARG A 282 -1.73 -12.02 6.83
N ALA A 283 -0.57 -12.55 7.21
CA ALA A 283 0.18 -11.99 8.34
C ALA A 283 1.17 -10.87 7.96
N VAL A 284 1.28 -10.52 6.67
CA VAL A 284 2.11 -9.39 6.22
C VAL A 284 1.28 -8.38 5.45
N SER A 285 1.57 -7.09 5.66
CA SER A 285 1.03 -6.04 4.81
C SER A 285 1.84 -5.98 3.51
N MET A 286 1.23 -5.56 2.41
CA MET A 286 1.88 -5.58 1.11
C MET A 286 1.67 -4.26 0.37
N VAL A 287 2.69 -3.83 -0.37
CA VAL A 287 2.56 -2.80 -1.41
C VAL A 287 2.83 -3.44 -2.76
N TRP A 288 1.94 -3.23 -3.73
CA TRP A 288 2.20 -3.68 -5.08
C TRP A 288 1.95 -2.61 -6.11
N VAL A 289 2.51 -2.82 -7.30
CA VAL A 289 2.15 -2.10 -8.52
C VAL A 289 1.55 -3.08 -9.54
N SER A 290 0.43 -2.69 -10.14
CA SER A 290 -0.25 -3.44 -11.20
C SER A 290 -0.90 -2.49 -12.20
N SER A 291 -1.37 -2.99 -13.34
CA SER A 291 -2.24 -2.17 -14.19
C SER A 291 -3.49 -1.76 -13.41
N LEU A 292 -4.04 -0.59 -13.73
CA LEU A 292 -5.22 -0.06 -13.07
C LEU A 292 -6.43 -1.01 -13.25
N GLU A 293 -6.55 -1.63 -14.43
CA GLU A 293 -7.57 -2.64 -14.70
C GLU A 293 -7.44 -3.86 -13.78
N SER A 294 -6.23 -4.38 -13.58
CA SER A 294 -6.02 -5.52 -12.67
C SER A 294 -6.29 -5.15 -11.21
N ALA A 295 -5.97 -3.92 -10.79
CA ALA A 295 -6.27 -3.46 -9.43
C ALA A 295 -7.77 -3.33 -9.19
N GLN A 296 -8.53 -2.85 -10.18
CA GLN A 296 -9.98 -2.78 -10.11
C GLN A 296 -10.64 -4.17 -10.05
N MET A 297 -10.07 -5.16 -10.75
CA MET A 297 -10.55 -6.54 -10.72
C MET A 297 -10.25 -7.27 -9.41
N ALA A 298 -9.24 -6.83 -8.65
CA ALA A 298 -8.90 -7.41 -7.35
C ALA A 298 -9.85 -6.96 -6.22
N ASP A 299 -11.00 -6.39 -6.56
CA ASP A 299 -11.96 -5.76 -5.62
C ASP A 299 -11.31 -4.75 -4.67
N CYS A 300 -10.19 -4.13 -5.09
CA CYS A 300 -9.67 -2.95 -4.42
C CYS A 300 -10.58 -1.79 -4.78
N VAL A 301 -11.56 -1.56 -3.91
CA VAL A 301 -12.58 -0.55 -4.14
C VAL A 301 -11.92 0.82 -4.24
N ILE A 302 -12.08 1.44 -5.41
CA ILE A 302 -11.82 2.87 -5.63
C ILE A 302 -12.96 3.64 -4.96
N THR A 303 -13.04 3.54 -3.64
CA THR A 303 -13.89 4.44 -2.86
C THR A 303 -12.96 5.46 -2.25
N ASP A 304 -13.22 6.74 -2.55
CA ASP A 304 -12.86 7.78 -1.62
C ASP A 304 -13.46 7.42 -0.27
N VAL A 305 -12.64 6.90 0.64
CA VAL A 305 -13.09 6.50 1.98
C VAL A 305 -13.56 7.72 2.79
N ALA A 306 -13.27 8.92 2.27
CA ALA A 306 -13.81 10.19 2.74
C ALA A 306 -15.35 10.30 2.65
N GLY A 307 -16.03 9.41 1.93
CA GLY A 307 -17.49 9.37 1.81
C GLY A 307 -18.03 10.49 0.91
N GLU A 308 -18.79 10.12 -0.11
CA GLU A 308 -19.74 11.02 -0.77
C GLU A 308 -21.05 11.12 0.03
#